data_AF-A0A3A8ISZ2-F1
#
_entry.id   AF-A0A3A8ISZ2-F1
#
_cell.length_a   1.000
_cell.length_b   1.000
_cell.length_c   1.000
_cell.angle_alpha   90.00
_cell.angle_beta   90.00
_cell.angle_gamma   90.00
#
_symmetry.space_group_name_H-M   'P 1'
#
loop_
_entity.id
_entity.type
_entity.pdbx_description
1 polymer ?
#
loop_
_entity_poly.entity_id
_entity_poly.type
_entity_poly.pdbx_seq_one_letter_code
_entity_poly.pdbx_strand_id
1 'polypeptide(L)'
;MVVPPIAPAGPLVPRPGNRPTVSLPAIAPAGSARPPTPPPVPGLAPSVSALTPPPPPAAAGGPALSLEQLAELESRCAKLDQTDYFELLALERSAMPSDIKKAFYRESRVYHPDRFFQLESKALKEQVHELYKRITEAYYVLRDDTKRKKYLVDIASPDRAQKLRFTDASEAETKAAVKKEQEEQIGTHPKGRQFYTQAQKDLDAGNPSAAERNLKMALTYEPSNARYKETLAEAQKQTAEKSKGDSSFKIR
;
A
#
# COMPACT_ATOMS: atom_id res chain seq x y z
N MET A 1 67.80 11.79 -3.36
CA MET A 1 66.46 11.46 -2.83
C MET A 1 66.08 10.08 -3.36
N VAL A 2 66.09 9.08 -2.48
CA VAL A 2 65.68 7.69 -2.75
C VAL A 2 64.44 7.43 -1.88
N VAL A 3 63.32 7.06 -2.50
CA VAL A 3 62.15 6.49 -1.82
C VAL A 3 61.59 5.38 -2.71
N PRO A 4 61.53 4.11 -2.24
CA PRO A 4 60.99 2.98 -3.00
C PRO A 4 59.46 2.80 -2.83
N PRO A 5 58.82 1.98 -3.69
CA PRO A 5 57.36 1.97 -3.87
C PRO A 5 56.59 1.08 -2.86
N ILE A 6 55.37 1.51 -2.53
CA ILE A 6 54.40 0.79 -1.70
C ILE A 6 53.48 -0.07 -2.60
N ALA A 7 53.39 -1.36 -2.29
CA ALA A 7 52.58 -2.35 -3.00
C ALA A 7 51.06 -2.24 -2.70
N PRO A 8 50.17 -2.69 -3.60
CA PRO A 8 48.73 -2.67 -3.39
C PRO A 8 48.23 -3.85 -2.54
N ALA A 9 47.34 -3.55 -1.58
CA ALA A 9 46.63 -4.53 -0.77
C ALA A 9 45.56 -5.29 -1.59
N GLY A 10 45.70 -6.61 -1.68
CA GLY A 10 44.69 -7.50 -2.25
C GLY A 10 43.54 -7.82 -1.27
N PRO A 11 42.37 -8.25 -1.77
CA PRO A 11 41.19 -8.50 -0.95
C PRO A 11 41.26 -9.83 -0.17
N LEU A 12 40.86 -9.77 1.10
CA LEU A 12 40.72 -10.90 2.02
C LEU A 12 39.54 -11.79 1.62
N VAL A 13 39.82 -13.08 1.43
CA VAL A 13 38.83 -14.15 1.22
C VAL A 13 38.39 -14.72 2.58
N PRO A 14 37.09 -14.84 2.89
CA PRO A 14 36.64 -15.57 4.08
C PRO A 14 36.61 -17.09 3.84
N ARG A 15 37.23 -17.83 4.76
CA ARG A 15 37.31 -19.31 4.80
C ARG A 15 35.97 -19.91 5.29
N PRO A 16 35.51 -21.06 4.78
CA PRO A 16 34.38 -21.78 5.34
C PRO A 16 34.84 -22.76 6.43
N GLY A 17 34.22 -22.70 7.62
CA GLY A 17 34.57 -23.56 8.75
C GLY A 17 33.35 -24.02 9.55
N ASN A 18 33.21 -25.35 9.62
CA ASN A 18 32.51 -26.18 10.61
C ASN A 18 30.98 -26.24 10.66
N ARG A 19 30.48 -27.37 10.15
CA ARG A 19 29.27 -28.05 10.62
C ARG A 19 29.62 -28.96 11.80
N PRO A 20 28.85 -28.97 12.90
CA PRO A 20 28.79 -30.12 13.78
C PRO A 20 27.61 -31.02 13.39
N THR A 21 27.95 -32.25 13.01
CA THR A 21 27.07 -33.41 12.99
C THR A 21 26.75 -33.81 14.42
N VAL A 22 25.47 -33.90 14.79
CA VAL A 22 25.07 -34.67 15.99
C VAL A 22 23.97 -35.65 15.59
N SER A 23 24.26 -36.90 15.95
CA SER A 23 23.54 -38.12 15.64
C SER A 23 22.36 -38.35 16.59
N LEU A 24 21.35 -39.02 16.05
CA LEU A 24 20.11 -39.63 16.59
C LEU A 24 20.20 -40.29 17.99
N PRO A 25 19.07 -40.44 18.73
CA PRO A 25 18.16 -41.57 18.47
C PRO A 25 16.64 -41.27 18.56
N ALA A 26 15.89 -42.16 17.90
CA ALA A 26 14.44 -42.26 17.87
C ALA A 26 13.87 -42.95 19.13
N ILE A 27 12.76 -42.43 19.68
CA ILE A 27 11.82 -43.16 20.56
C ILE A 27 10.38 -42.72 20.23
N ALA A 28 9.49 -43.71 20.23
CA ALA A 28 8.12 -43.75 19.73
C ALA A 28 7.05 -43.03 20.61
N PRO A 29 5.76 -42.98 20.20
CA PRO A 29 4.74 -42.05 20.70
C PRO A 29 3.76 -42.67 21.72
N ALA A 30 3.26 -41.87 22.68
CA ALA A 30 1.97 -42.05 23.36
C ALA A 30 1.71 -40.91 24.35
N GLY A 31 0.47 -40.41 24.42
CA GLY A 31 0.00 -39.67 25.60
C GLY A 31 -0.84 -38.42 25.30
N SER A 32 -2.14 -38.62 25.08
CA SER A 32 -3.15 -37.57 25.17
C SER A 32 -3.36 -37.22 26.65
N ALA A 33 -3.20 -35.95 27.06
CA ALA A 33 -3.66 -35.48 28.38
C ALA A 33 -3.93 -33.96 28.39
N ARG A 34 -5.17 -33.62 28.78
CA ARG A 34 -5.75 -32.28 28.95
C ARG A 34 -5.30 -31.64 30.31
N PRO A 35 -5.59 -30.34 30.55
CA PRO A 35 -4.85 -29.47 31.49
C PRO A 35 -5.27 -29.61 32.97
N PRO A 36 -4.45 -29.15 33.93
CA PRO A 36 -4.84 -29.08 35.34
C PRO A 36 -5.56 -27.77 35.70
N THR A 37 -6.65 -27.91 36.46
CA THR A 37 -7.43 -26.87 37.15
C THR A 37 -6.73 -26.37 38.43
N PRO A 38 -6.93 -25.10 38.85
CA PRO A 38 -6.51 -24.62 40.17
C PRO A 38 -7.50 -25.00 41.30
N PRO A 39 -7.04 -25.03 42.58
CA PRO A 39 -7.81 -25.54 43.73
C PRO A 39 -8.86 -24.54 44.29
N PRO A 40 -9.81 -25.02 45.12
CA PRO A 40 -10.89 -24.23 45.70
C PRO A 40 -10.45 -23.49 46.98
N VAL A 41 -10.93 -22.26 47.17
CA VAL A 41 -10.86 -21.54 48.45
C VAL A 41 -12.19 -21.68 49.22
N PRO A 42 -12.17 -21.85 50.57
CA PRO A 42 -13.38 -22.02 51.38
C PRO A 42 -14.05 -20.68 51.70
N GLY A 43 -15.38 -20.71 51.78
CA GLY A 43 -16.21 -19.53 52.01
C GLY A 43 -16.29 -19.04 53.46
N LEU A 44 -16.74 -17.80 53.58
CA LEU A 44 -17.44 -17.26 54.75
C LEU A 44 -18.58 -16.38 54.22
N ALA A 45 -19.82 -16.80 54.47
CA ALA A 45 -21.05 -16.02 54.31
C ALA A 45 -21.34 -15.23 55.61
N PRO A 46 -22.48 -14.53 55.77
CA PRO A 46 -23.17 -13.58 54.90
C PRO A 46 -23.42 -12.23 55.63
N SER A 47 -23.54 -11.11 54.90
CA SER A 47 -24.25 -9.93 55.42
C SER A 47 -25.20 -9.42 54.34
N VAL A 48 -26.45 -9.81 54.46
CA VAL A 48 -27.56 -9.39 53.61
C VAL A 48 -27.99 -7.98 54.01
N SER A 49 -27.37 -6.96 53.41
CA SER A 49 -28.01 -5.65 53.31
C SER A 49 -28.90 -5.66 52.08
N ALA A 50 -30.21 -5.64 52.34
CA ALA A 50 -31.25 -5.47 51.36
C ALA A 50 -30.94 -4.31 50.40
N LEU A 51 -30.79 -4.64 49.12
CA LEU A 51 -30.94 -3.67 48.04
C LEU A 51 -31.94 -4.27 47.05
N THR A 52 -33.08 -3.61 47.00
CA THR A 52 -34.20 -3.74 46.06
C THR A 52 -33.73 -4.18 44.66
N PRO A 53 -34.44 -5.11 43.99
CA PRO A 53 -34.18 -5.36 42.58
C PRO A 53 -34.42 -4.05 41.79
N PRO A 54 -33.53 -3.66 40.86
CA PRO A 54 -33.84 -2.57 39.95
C PRO A 54 -35.06 -2.96 39.11
N PRO A 55 -35.95 -2.02 38.77
CA PRO A 55 -37.06 -2.32 37.87
C PRO A 55 -36.51 -2.82 36.52
N PRO A 56 -37.28 -3.66 35.78
CA PRO A 56 -36.92 -4.01 34.42
C PRO A 56 -36.75 -2.72 33.60
N PRO A 57 -35.80 -2.66 32.64
CA PRO A 57 -35.77 -1.56 31.69
C PRO A 57 -37.07 -1.62 30.90
N ALA A 58 -38.03 -0.79 31.32
CA ALA A 58 -39.19 -0.43 30.54
C ALA A 58 -38.69 -0.04 29.15
N ALA A 59 -39.37 -0.58 28.14
CA ALA A 59 -39.25 -0.24 26.73
C ALA A 59 -38.77 1.20 26.51
N ALA A 60 -37.46 1.38 26.38
CA ALA A 60 -36.87 2.61 25.89
C ALA A 60 -36.76 2.43 24.38
N GLY A 61 -37.85 2.76 23.67
CA GLY A 61 -37.69 3.29 22.33
C GLY A 61 -36.68 4.42 22.45
N GLY A 62 -35.45 4.18 22.00
CA GLY A 62 -34.38 5.17 22.04
C GLY A 62 -34.89 6.45 21.38
N PRO A 63 -34.41 7.63 21.78
CA PRO A 63 -34.87 8.87 21.19
C PRO A 63 -34.65 8.76 19.69
N ALA A 64 -35.74 8.74 18.93
CA ALA A 64 -35.68 8.94 17.50
C ALA A 64 -34.78 10.16 17.29
N LEU A 65 -33.71 9.97 16.52
CA LEU A 65 -32.74 11.02 16.22
C LEU A 65 -33.51 12.31 15.93
N SER A 66 -33.17 13.38 16.64
CA SER A 66 -33.93 14.61 16.59
C SER A 66 -33.98 15.12 15.15
N LEU A 67 -35.06 15.79 14.76
CA LEU A 67 -35.22 16.35 13.41
C LEU A 67 -34.00 17.19 12.98
N GLU A 68 -33.41 17.93 13.93
CA GLU A 68 -32.14 18.67 13.74
C GLU A 68 -30.95 17.77 13.42
N GLN A 69 -30.81 16.62 14.08
CA GLN A 69 -29.71 15.68 13.83
C GLN A 69 -29.82 15.04 12.44
N LEU A 70 -31.05 14.83 11.96
CA LEU A 70 -31.30 14.34 10.61
C LEU A 70 -30.99 15.41 9.55
N ALA A 71 -31.38 16.66 9.80
CA ALA A 71 -31.06 17.77 8.91
C ALA A 71 -29.54 18.04 8.83
N GLU A 72 -28.84 17.95 9.96
CA GLU A 72 -27.38 18.11 10.00
C GLU A 72 -26.66 16.97 9.28
N LEU A 73 -27.15 15.74 9.43
CA LEU A 73 -26.67 14.58 8.67
C LEU A 73 -26.86 14.79 7.17
N GLU A 74 -28.05 15.21 6.74
CA GLU A 74 -28.37 15.44 5.32
C GLU A 74 -27.50 16.55 4.73
N SER A 75 -27.30 17.65 5.46
CA SER A 75 -26.39 18.73 5.07
C SER A 75 -24.94 18.25 4.96
N ARG A 76 -24.50 17.39 5.88
CA ARG A 76 -23.16 16.81 5.86
C ARG A 76 -22.98 15.87 4.68
N CYS A 77 -23.98 15.02 4.40
CA CYS A 77 -24.02 14.13 3.23
C CYS A 77 -23.98 14.91 1.91
N ALA A 78 -24.75 16.00 1.79
CA ALA A 78 -24.78 16.83 0.59
C ALA A 78 -23.42 17.50 0.30
N LYS A 79 -22.64 17.82 1.34
CA LYS A 79 -21.32 18.43 1.22
C LYS A 79 -20.18 17.43 1.03
N LEU A 80 -20.45 16.11 1.13
CA LEU A 80 -19.39 15.10 1.08
C LEU A 80 -18.57 15.18 -0.20
N ASP A 81 -19.20 15.47 -1.32
CA ASP A 81 -18.51 15.54 -2.61
C ASP A 81 -17.51 16.70 -2.71
N GLN A 82 -17.66 17.72 -1.85
CA GLN A 82 -16.82 18.91 -1.82
C GLN A 82 -15.88 18.95 -0.60
N THR A 83 -15.93 17.95 0.28
CA THR A 83 -15.19 17.95 1.55
C THR A 83 -13.91 17.10 1.44
N ASP A 84 -12.76 17.66 1.85
CA ASP A 84 -11.47 16.94 1.94
C ASP A 84 -11.55 15.80 2.99
N TYR A 85 -10.69 14.79 2.90
CA TYR A 85 -10.58 13.73 3.91
C TYR A 85 -10.19 14.24 5.31
N PHE A 86 -9.42 15.34 5.38
CA PHE A 86 -9.08 15.98 6.65
C PHE A 86 -10.30 16.69 7.25
N GLU A 87 -11.04 17.45 6.44
CA GLU A 87 -12.27 18.14 6.88
C GLU A 87 -13.36 17.14 7.26
N LEU A 88 -13.46 16.02 6.54
CA LEU A 88 -14.42 14.95 6.79
C LEU A 88 -14.21 14.29 8.16
N LEU A 89 -12.95 14.12 8.58
CA LEU A 89 -12.57 13.66 9.92
C LEU A 89 -12.49 14.79 10.95
N ALA A 90 -12.80 16.03 10.57
CA ALA A 90 -12.64 17.23 11.38
C ALA A 90 -11.23 17.36 11.99
N LEU A 91 -10.22 17.21 11.13
CA LEU A 91 -8.80 17.30 11.44
C LEU A 91 -8.12 18.41 10.63
N GLU A 92 -7.04 18.93 11.17
CA GLU A 92 -6.13 19.78 10.42
C GLU A 92 -5.23 18.95 9.50
N ARG A 93 -4.74 19.57 8.41
CA ARG A 93 -3.82 18.94 7.45
C ARG A 93 -2.49 18.50 8.11
N SER A 94 -2.11 19.17 9.20
CA SER A 94 -0.92 18.84 10.00
C SER A 94 -1.14 17.75 11.07
N ALA A 95 -2.34 17.16 11.18
CA ALA A 95 -2.66 16.19 12.25
C ALA A 95 -1.73 14.96 12.26
N MET A 96 -1.39 14.43 13.44
CA MET A 96 -0.56 13.23 13.53
C MET A 96 -1.37 11.96 13.22
N PRO A 97 -0.73 10.84 12.82
CA PRO A 97 -1.43 9.56 12.61
C PRO A 97 -2.22 9.10 13.84
N SER A 98 -1.74 9.42 15.05
CA SER A 98 -2.45 9.16 16.30
C SER A 98 -3.77 9.92 16.42
N ASP A 99 -3.82 11.16 15.93
CA ASP A 99 -5.04 11.98 15.93
C ASP A 99 -6.02 11.55 14.84
N ILE A 100 -5.51 11.14 13.68
CA ILE A 100 -6.30 10.54 12.60
C ILE A 100 -7.08 9.32 13.12
N LYS A 101 -6.40 8.45 13.87
CA LYS A 101 -7.03 7.28 14.49
C LYS A 101 -8.11 7.68 15.49
N LYS A 102 -7.84 8.64 16.37
CA LYS A 102 -8.83 9.11 17.37
C LYS A 102 -10.06 9.74 16.72
N ALA A 103 -9.86 10.59 15.72
CA ALA A 103 -10.94 11.24 14.98
C ALA A 103 -11.80 10.22 14.23
N PHE A 104 -11.19 9.22 13.59
CA PHE A 104 -11.91 8.14 12.94
C PHE A 104 -12.83 7.39 13.93
N TYR A 105 -12.36 7.03 15.13
CA TYR A 105 -13.21 6.38 16.13
C TYR A 105 -14.34 7.29 16.62
N ARG A 106 -14.10 8.60 16.74
CA ARG A 106 -15.13 9.57 17.12
C ARG A 106 -16.24 9.64 16.06
N GLU A 107 -15.86 9.88 14.81
CA GLU A 107 -16.80 10.00 13.69
C GLU A 107 -17.53 8.68 13.41
N SER A 108 -16.82 7.55 13.48
CA SER A 108 -17.41 6.23 13.25
C SER A 108 -18.49 5.90 14.26
N ARG A 109 -18.36 6.29 15.53
CA ARG A 109 -19.40 6.08 16.55
C ARG A 109 -20.61 7.00 16.35
N VAL A 110 -20.38 8.19 15.81
CA VAL A 110 -21.46 9.15 15.51
C VAL A 110 -22.28 8.67 14.32
N TYR A 111 -21.60 8.26 13.24
CA TYR A 111 -22.20 7.92 11.95
C TYR A 111 -22.27 6.42 11.65
N HIS A 112 -22.24 5.57 12.69
CA HIS A 112 -22.35 4.11 12.49
C HIS A 112 -23.74 3.74 11.96
N PRO A 113 -23.87 2.96 10.86
CA PRO A 113 -25.17 2.65 10.24
C PRO A 113 -26.16 1.95 11.18
N ASP A 114 -25.67 1.24 12.21
CA ASP A 114 -26.50 0.58 13.22
C ASP A 114 -27.37 1.56 14.02
N ARG A 115 -26.86 2.77 14.31
CA ARG A 115 -27.62 3.81 15.03
C ARG A 115 -28.79 4.36 14.19
N PHE A 116 -28.70 4.20 12.88
CA PHE A 116 -29.68 4.68 11.91
C PHE A 116 -30.53 3.53 11.35
N PHE A 117 -30.35 2.30 11.85
CA PHE A 117 -31.11 1.14 11.39
C PHE A 117 -32.61 1.24 11.71
N GLN A 118 -32.95 1.95 12.79
CA GLN A 118 -34.33 2.15 13.26
C GLN A 118 -35.11 3.22 12.47
N LEU A 119 -34.46 3.98 11.58
CA LEU A 119 -35.12 4.98 10.73
C LEU A 119 -36.01 4.33 9.66
N GLU A 120 -37.20 4.87 9.43
CA GLU A 120 -38.10 4.38 8.36
C GLU A 120 -37.62 4.81 6.96
N SER A 121 -36.88 5.91 6.85
CA SER A 121 -36.39 6.42 5.57
C SER A 121 -35.21 5.62 5.04
N LYS A 122 -35.43 4.90 3.93
CA LYS A 122 -34.38 4.16 3.21
C LYS A 122 -33.31 5.09 2.61
N ALA A 123 -33.72 6.26 2.11
CA ALA A 123 -32.80 7.25 1.51
C ALA A 123 -31.76 7.75 2.52
N LEU A 124 -32.21 8.08 3.74
CA LEU A 124 -31.30 8.50 4.82
C LEU A 124 -30.34 7.37 5.23
N LYS A 125 -30.81 6.12 5.28
CA LYS A 125 -29.96 4.96 5.56
C LYS A 125 -28.85 4.80 4.51
N GLU A 126 -29.18 4.95 3.23
CA GLU A 126 -28.20 4.91 2.14
C GLU A 126 -27.18 6.05 2.24
N GLN A 127 -27.65 7.26 2.56
CA GLN A 127 -26.78 8.43 2.79
C GLN A 127 -25.82 8.22 3.96
N VAL A 128 -26.29 7.73 5.12
CA VAL A 128 -25.43 7.39 6.27
C VAL A 128 -24.38 6.34 5.87
N HIS A 129 -24.80 5.32 5.14
CA HIS A 129 -23.89 4.26 4.71
C HIS A 129 -22.81 4.79 3.76
N GLU A 130 -23.16 5.69 2.85
CA GLU A 130 -22.21 6.37 1.97
C GLU A 130 -21.26 7.29 2.74
N LEU A 131 -21.77 8.06 3.70
CA LEU A 131 -20.97 8.87 4.62
C LEU A 131 -19.96 8.01 5.40
N TYR A 132 -20.43 6.89 5.97
CA TYR A 132 -19.58 5.98 6.74
C TYR A 132 -18.50 5.32 5.88
N LYS A 133 -18.84 4.93 4.64
CA LYS A 133 -17.86 4.47 3.66
C LYS A 133 -16.79 5.53 3.42
N ARG A 134 -17.19 6.78 3.21
CA ARG A 134 -16.26 7.89 2.96
C ARG A 134 -15.35 8.19 4.16
N ILE A 135 -15.87 8.11 5.39
CA ILE A 135 -15.09 8.21 6.64
C ILE A 135 -14.04 7.09 6.72
N THR A 136 -14.44 5.88 6.34
CA THR A 136 -13.57 4.71 6.33
C THR A 136 -12.48 4.82 5.26
N GLU A 137 -12.84 5.27 4.05
CA GLU A 137 -11.90 5.56 2.95
C GLU A 137 -10.87 6.62 3.37
N ALA A 138 -11.34 7.74 3.96
CA ALA A 138 -10.47 8.79 4.47
C ALA A 138 -9.44 8.25 5.48
N TYR A 139 -9.87 7.40 6.41
CA TYR A 139 -8.96 6.77 7.37
C TYR A 139 -7.92 5.86 6.69
N TYR A 140 -8.32 5.03 5.72
CA TYR A 140 -7.37 4.16 5.01
C TYR A 140 -6.31 4.93 4.23
N VAL A 141 -6.68 6.06 3.62
CA VAL A 141 -5.76 6.92 2.86
C VAL A 141 -4.83 7.69 3.81
N LEU A 142 -5.38 8.23 4.90
CA LEU A 142 -4.62 9.09 5.81
C LEU A 142 -3.76 8.33 6.82
N ARG A 143 -4.09 7.08 7.16
CA ARG A 143 -3.25 6.25 8.04
C ARG A 143 -1.90 5.92 7.41
N ASP A 144 -1.86 5.81 6.08
CA ASP A 144 -0.71 5.31 5.33
C ASP A 144 0.15 6.50 4.90
N ASP A 145 1.36 6.60 5.43
CA ASP A 145 2.24 7.75 5.24
C ASP A 145 2.48 8.08 3.77
N THR A 146 2.60 7.05 2.93
CA THR A 146 2.81 7.18 1.49
C THR A 146 1.58 7.76 0.80
N LYS A 147 0.38 7.27 1.12
CA LYS A 147 -0.88 7.74 0.53
C LYS A 147 -1.23 9.13 1.04
N ARG A 148 -1.00 9.42 2.32
CA ARG A 148 -1.18 10.74 2.93
C ARG A 148 -0.34 11.80 2.24
N LYS A 149 0.95 11.54 1.98
CA LYS A 149 1.83 12.50 1.29
C LYS A 149 1.35 12.80 -0.13
N LYS A 150 0.98 11.76 -0.88
CA LYS A 150 0.37 11.92 -2.22
C LYS A 150 -0.89 12.76 -2.16
N TYR A 151 -1.77 12.47 -1.20
CA TYR A 151 -3.01 13.22 -1.00
C TYR A 151 -2.76 14.69 -0.66
N LEU A 152 -1.76 15.00 0.19
CA LEU A 152 -1.39 16.38 0.53
C LEU A 152 -0.87 17.18 -0.68
N VAL A 153 -0.08 16.54 -1.55
CA VAL A 153 0.37 17.16 -2.81
C VAL A 153 -0.80 17.40 -3.74
N ASP A 154 -1.74 16.46 -3.76
CA ASP A 154 -2.86 16.46 -4.67
C ASP A 154 -3.91 17.53 -4.34
N ILE A 155 -4.25 17.70 -3.05
CA ILE A 155 -5.12 18.80 -2.57
C ILE A 155 -4.50 20.19 -2.73
N ALA A 156 -3.18 20.28 -2.89
CA ALA A 156 -2.47 21.53 -3.13
C ALA A 156 -2.47 21.92 -4.62
N SER A 157 -2.85 20.99 -5.51
CA SER A 157 -2.96 21.22 -6.95
C SER A 157 -4.29 21.94 -7.27
N PRO A 158 -4.35 22.81 -8.31
CA PRO A 158 -5.57 23.53 -8.68
C PRO A 158 -6.74 22.62 -9.11
N ASP A 159 -6.48 21.35 -9.36
CA ASP A 159 -7.46 20.31 -9.72
C ASP A 159 -8.12 19.63 -8.49
N ARG A 160 -8.13 20.33 -7.34
CA ARG A 160 -8.59 19.82 -6.03
C ARG A 160 -9.97 19.14 -6.08
N ALA A 161 -10.92 19.71 -6.82
CA ALA A 161 -12.28 19.18 -6.91
C ALA A 161 -12.35 17.79 -7.59
N GLN A 162 -11.46 17.51 -8.54
CA GLN A 162 -11.48 16.27 -9.32
C GLN A 162 -10.75 15.12 -8.63
N LYS A 163 -9.89 15.42 -7.65
CA LYS A 163 -9.07 14.43 -6.93
C LYS A 163 -9.32 14.36 -5.43
N LEU A 164 -10.37 15.05 -4.97
CA LEU A 164 -10.85 15.00 -3.59
C LEU A 164 -11.14 13.57 -3.11
N ARG A 165 -11.47 12.67 -4.04
CA ARG A 165 -11.81 11.28 -3.78
C ARG A 165 -10.75 10.33 -4.33
N PHE A 166 -9.87 9.87 -3.44
CA PHE A 166 -8.97 8.75 -3.66
C PHE A 166 -9.76 7.44 -3.55
N THR A 167 -10.50 7.06 -4.60
CA THR A 167 -11.12 5.73 -4.68
C THR A 167 -10.12 4.70 -5.17
N ASP A 168 -10.25 3.45 -4.72
CA ASP A 168 -9.49 2.33 -5.29
C ASP A 168 -9.67 2.24 -6.82
N ALA A 169 -10.86 2.62 -7.31
CA ALA A 169 -11.16 2.74 -8.75
C ALA A 169 -10.33 3.83 -9.44
N SER A 170 -10.18 5.02 -8.85
CA SER A 170 -9.34 6.09 -9.41
C SER A 170 -7.85 5.76 -9.38
N GLU A 171 -7.37 5.05 -8.35
CA GLU A 171 -5.99 4.54 -8.29
C GLU A 171 -5.81 3.41 -9.31
N ALA A 172 -6.79 2.52 -9.48
CA ALA A 172 -6.79 1.48 -10.49
C ALA A 172 -6.87 2.05 -11.90
N GLU A 173 -7.59 3.15 -12.13
CA GLU A 173 -7.75 3.78 -13.43
C GLU A 173 -6.52 4.63 -13.78
N THR A 174 -5.92 5.37 -12.84
CA THR A 174 -4.61 6.00 -13.07
C THR A 174 -3.51 4.97 -13.22
N LYS A 175 -3.50 3.90 -12.42
CA LYS A 175 -2.51 2.83 -12.56
C LYS A 175 -2.76 2.01 -13.82
N ALA A 176 -4.01 1.82 -14.24
CA ALA A 176 -4.35 1.19 -15.51
C ALA A 176 -4.04 2.12 -16.68
N ALA A 177 -4.21 3.43 -16.56
CA ALA A 177 -3.83 4.41 -17.58
C ALA A 177 -2.31 4.51 -17.69
N VAL A 178 -1.57 4.56 -16.58
CA VAL A 178 -0.10 4.51 -16.55
C VAL A 178 0.40 3.16 -17.07
N LYS A 179 -0.24 2.05 -16.67
CA LYS A 179 0.08 0.72 -17.19
C LYS A 179 -0.18 0.69 -18.68
N LYS A 180 -1.36 1.10 -19.15
CA LYS A 180 -1.77 1.13 -20.56
C LYS A 180 -0.86 2.05 -21.37
N GLU A 181 -0.48 3.20 -20.87
CA GLU A 181 0.51 4.08 -21.49
C GLU A 181 1.90 3.40 -21.55
N GLN A 182 2.32 2.69 -20.51
CA GLN A 182 3.51 1.84 -20.56
C GLN A 182 3.34 0.65 -21.53
N GLU A 183 2.14 0.09 -21.68
CA GLU A 183 1.81 -0.98 -22.65
C GLU A 183 1.88 -0.45 -24.08
N GLU A 184 1.37 0.76 -24.30
CA GLU A 184 1.38 1.47 -25.59
C GLU A 184 2.79 1.96 -25.94
N GLN A 185 3.59 2.38 -24.96
CA GLN A 185 4.95 2.85 -25.17
C GLN A 185 5.98 1.72 -25.28
N ILE A 186 5.82 0.63 -24.52
CA ILE A 186 6.82 -0.44 -24.44
C ILE A 186 6.42 -1.64 -25.31
N GLY A 187 5.17 -1.84 -25.75
CA GLY A 187 4.74 -2.96 -26.60
C GLY A 187 3.68 -3.85 -25.97
N THR A 188 2.99 -4.72 -26.70
CA THR A 188 1.79 -5.44 -26.21
C THR A 188 2.14 -6.75 -25.47
N HIS A 189 3.25 -7.40 -25.81
CA HIS A 189 3.62 -8.71 -25.29
C HIS A 189 4.44 -8.64 -23.97
N PRO A 190 4.07 -9.39 -22.90
CA PRO A 190 4.72 -9.29 -21.60
C PRO A 190 6.21 -9.65 -21.62
N LYS A 191 6.62 -10.68 -22.36
CA LYS A 191 8.04 -11.04 -22.51
C LYS A 191 8.82 -9.99 -23.32
N GLY A 192 8.20 -9.41 -24.35
CA GLY A 192 8.81 -8.33 -25.14
C GLY A 192 9.18 -7.15 -24.26
N ARG A 193 8.26 -6.74 -23.38
CA ARG A 193 8.49 -5.65 -22.41
C ARG A 193 9.63 -5.93 -21.45
N GLN A 194 9.69 -7.16 -20.92
CA GLN A 194 10.75 -7.55 -19.99
C GLN A 194 12.13 -7.42 -20.64
N PHE A 195 12.28 -7.93 -21.87
CA PHE A 195 13.54 -7.82 -22.61
C PHE A 195 13.85 -6.38 -23.01
N TYR A 196 12.87 -5.58 -23.40
CA TYR A 196 13.08 -4.15 -23.69
C TYR A 196 13.52 -3.36 -22.45
N THR A 197 12.86 -3.58 -21.32
CA THR A 197 13.23 -2.94 -20.05
C THR A 197 14.65 -3.33 -19.64
N GLN A 198 15.04 -4.59 -19.84
CA GLN A 198 16.40 -5.03 -19.56
C GLN A 198 17.40 -4.37 -20.52
N ALA A 199 17.05 -4.25 -21.81
CA ALA A 199 17.90 -3.56 -22.78
C ALA A 199 18.10 -2.08 -22.46
N GLN A 200 17.06 -1.37 -22.00
CA GLN A 200 17.20 0.01 -21.54
C GLN A 200 18.20 0.10 -20.38
N LYS A 201 18.05 -0.76 -19.37
CA LYS A 201 19.01 -0.83 -18.25
C LYS A 201 20.43 -1.11 -18.71
N ASP A 202 20.62 -1.96 -19.71
CA ASP A 202 21.94 -2.27 -20.27
C ASP A 202 22.52 -1.06 -21.05
N LEU A 203 21.69 -0.26 -21.72
CA LEU A 203 22.11 1.00 -22.34
C LEU A 203 22.50 2.04 -21.28
N ASP A 204 21.69 2.21 -20.23
CA ASP A 204 22.00 3.08 -19.09
C ASP A 204 23.30 2.65 -18.37
N ALA A 205 23.55 1.34 -18.30
CA ALA A 205 24.78 0.77 -17.75
C ALA A 205 25.99 0.85 -18.71
N GLY A 206 25.84 1.43 -19.91
CA GLY A 206 26.91 1.58 -20.90
C GLY A 206 27.33 0.26 -21.58
N ASN A 207 26.44 -0.74 -21.58
CA ASN A 207 26.63 -2.08 -22.15
C ASN A 207 25.75 -2.31 -23.40
N PRO A 208 26.02 -1.60 -24.52
CA PRO A 208 25.16 -1.64 -25.70
C PRO A 208 25.11 -3.03 -26.36
N SER A 209 26.14 -3.87 -26.18
CA SER A 209 26.15 -5.26 -26.70
C SER A 209 25.17 -6.18 -25.97
N ALA A 210 24.95 -5.98 -24.67
CA ALA A 210 23.94 -6.72 -23.91
C ALA A 210 22.53 -6.22 -24.27
N ALA A 211 22.38 -4.91 -24.43
CA ALA A 211 21.14 -4.30 -24.90
C ALA A 211 20.71 -4.82 -26.29
N GLU A 212 21.63 -4.95 -27.25
CA GLU A 212 21.33 -5.49 -28.58
C GLU A 212 20.75 -6.92 -28.50
N ARG A 213 21.34 -7.79 -27.67
CA ARG A 213 20.85 -9.18 -27.49
C ARG A 213 19.44 -9.19 -26.91
N ASN A 214 19.21 -8.39 -25.88
CA ASN A 214 17.89 -8.27 -25.26
C ASN A 214 16.86 -7.69 -26.24
N LEU A 215 17.21 -6.71 -27.07
CA LEU A 215 16.31 -6.16 -28.09
C LEU A 215 15.97 -7.16 -29.20
N LYS A 216 16.92 -8.01 -29.60
CA LYS A 216 16.65 -9.13 -30.53
C LYS A 216 15.66 -10.13 -29.94
N MET A 217 15.79 -10.43 -28.64
CA MET A 217 14.81 -11.28 -27.94
C MET A 217 13.45 -10.60 -27.85
N ALA A 218 13.39 -9.28 -27.59
CA ALA A 218 12.15 -8.53 -27.59
C ALA A 218 11.43 -8.57 -28.96
N LEU A 219 12.17 -8.42 -30.07
CA LEU A 219 11.66 -8.53 -31.43
C LEU A 219 11.24 -9.95 -31.84
N THR A 220 11.72 -10.98 -31.14
CA THR A 220 11.25 -12.36 -31.38
C THR A 220 9.79 -12.52 -30.94
N TYR A 221 9.38 -11.78 -29.90
CA TYR A 221 8.02 -11.78 -29.40
C TYR A 221 7.15 -10.72 -30.10
N GLU A 222 7.72 -9.55 -30.40
CA GLU A 222 7.01 -8.47 -31.13
C GLU A 222 7.83 -7.94 -32.31
N PRO A 223 7.84 -8.64 -33.45
CA PRO A 223 8.63 -8.24 -34.62
C PRO A 223 8.10 -6.96 -35.30
N SER A 224 6.87 -6.56 -34.99
CA SER A 224 6.23 -5.37 -35.58
C SER A 224 6.44 -4.09 -34.76
N ASN A 225 7.05 -4.17 -33.57
CA ASN A 225 7.20 -3.02 -32.69
C ASN A 225 8.31 -2.07 -33.21
N ALA A 226 7.92 -0.85 -33.58
CA ALA A 226 8.84 0.16 -34.13
C ALA A 226 9.89 0.62 -33.11
N ARG A 227 9.51 0.76 -31.84
CA ARG A 227 10.43 1.21 -30.78
C ARG A 227 11.56 0.23 -30.53
N TYR A 228 11.27 -1.06 -30.57
CA TYR A 228 12.28 -2.10 -30.41
C TYR A 228 13.31 -2.06 -31.53
N LYS A 229 12.87 -1.83 -32.77
CA LYS A 229 13.76 -1.72 -33.94
C LYS A 229 14.63 -0.46 -33.88
N GLU A 230 14.03 0.67 -33.53
CA GLU A 230 14.74 1.95 -33.38
C GLU A 230 15.83 1.85 -32.30
N THR A 231 15.46 1.35 -31.12
CA THR A 231 16.40 1.18 -30.00
C THR A 231 17.50 0.16 -30.34
N LEU A 232 17.19 -0.88 -31.12
CA LEU A 232 18.18 -1.87 -31.57
C LEU A 232 19.19 -1.25 -32.53
N ALA A 233 18.74 -0.41 -33.46
CA ALA A 233 19.64 0.29 -34.38
C ALA A 233 20.59 1.23 -33.61
N GLU A 234 20.10 1.91 -32.58
CA GLU A 234 20.93 2.75 -31.72
C GLU A 234 21.95 1.92 -30.94
N ALA A 235 21.53 0.81 -30.31
CA ALA A 235 22.42 -0.09 -29.59
C ALA A 235 23.51 -0.68 -30.49
N GLN A 236 23.17 -1.02 -31.74
CA GLN A 236 24.13 -1.49 -32.74
C GLN A 236 25.14 -0.40 -33.14
N LYS A 237 24.66 0.84 -33.33
CA LYS A 237 25.52 1.97 -33.61
C LYS A 237 26.51 2.22 -32.46
N GLN A 238 26.03 2.25 -31.21
CA GLN A 238 26.89 2.43 -30.04
C GLN A 238 27.90 1.29 -29.89
N THR A 239 27.50 0.04 -30.19
CA THR A 239 28.42 -1.10 -30.18
C THR A 239 29.49 -0.99 -31.27
N ALA A 240 29.13 -0.54 -32.47
CA ALA A 240 30.05 -0.30 -33.58
C ALA A 240 31.03 0.85 -33.30
N GLU A 241 30.59 1.92 -32.63
CA GLU A 241 31.45 3.02 -32.21
C GLU A 241 32.43 2.59 -31.10
N LYS A 242 31.95 1.84 -30.11
CA LYS A 242 32.77 1.33 -29.00
C LYS A 242 33.87 0.37 -29.48
N SER A 243 33.54 -0.49 -30.43
CA SER A 243 34.50 -1.43 -31.05
C SER A 243 35.54 -0.74 -31.94
N LYS A 244 35.18 0.34 -32.65
CA LYS A 244 36.14 1.16 -33.40
C LYS A 244 37.14 1.88 -32.48
N GLY A 245 36.66 2.42 -31.35
CA GLY A 245 37.51 3.07 -30.34
C GLY A 245 38.52 2.13 -29.69
N ASP A 246 38.10 0.90 -29.37
CA ASP A 246 38.97 -0.13 -28.76
C ASP A 246 40.04 -0.66 -29.73
N SER A 247 39.69 -0.78 -31.02
CA SER A 247 40.60 -1.22 -32.09
C SER A 247 41.66 -0.17 -32.42
N SER A 248 41.35 1.12 -32.23
CA SER A 248 42.28 2.24 -32.44
C SER A 248 43.36 2.35 -31.37
N PHE A 249 43.22 1.67 -30.22
CA PHE A 249 44.14 1.77 -29.08
C PHE A 249 45.23 0.66 -29.04
N LYS A 250 45.13 -0.35 -29.90
CA LYS A 250 46.01 -1.54 -29.88
C LYS A 250 47.16 -1.51 -30.90
N ILE A 251 47.40 -0.36 -31.54
CA ILE A 251 48.53 -0.18 -32.47
C ILE A 251 49.62 0.59 -31.73
N ARG A 252 50.52 -0.11 -31.04
CA ARG A 252 51.81 0.44 -30.59
C ARG A 252 52.84 -0.64 -30.33
#